data_AF-D8Q0Z8-F1
#
_entry.id   AF-D8Q0Z8-F1
#
_cell.length_a   1.000
_cell.length_b   1.000
_cell.length_c   1.000
_cell.angle_alpha   90.00
_cell.angle_beta   90.00
_cell.angle_gamma   90.00
#
_symmetry.space_group_name_H-M   'P 1'
#
loop_
_entity.id
_entity.type
_entity.pdbx_description
1 polymer ?
#
loop_
_entity_poly.entity_id
_entity_poly.type
_entity_poly.pdbx_seq_one_letter_code
_entity_poly.pdbx_strand_id
1 'polypeptide(L)'
;MLFCTCALALTGSVFLPTATGAHHGVHARDYPVPRSPKRNRIRSNVHGQYHPDPQRVLAARAEAPPLEIRALSQSGDPANRVDMIFFADGYTEEEKDKFFDDAAWLSEDITANVTFDTVKPLLNFWAAFTASNDSGIGTNGTQLDTVYGLYRDGTELRGVYIGKEDVARAACDSLGNQCDHPVIIGNSDLYGGIGGDVVTITPSKANGASILRHESGHNIIQIGEEYDGIEDGGYFGRNTLLSLDDPIPWEPWLTEPTSNGTGPRVERAVMPLQNYAWTLLNTTTPFSQSFTSDGTFAWWLARFSLSGLPSASDVLVEVDGQDLGWQPHEGIGLDRYFYDIVNRDTPPKEGEHEVRFTLRNASLEGQAQLCSVEILEFGSEDEFHSEPGYYGLFPSYTDTNHTAYRPTNDDCVMRQVTTPNYCNVCLEGMWNNLLSEISLIDNVTESCSGSTKTLTASLVPLAYLRTEPVSAEESLTIAWTKDGVAVADANNQTSVSLVGTEAVGVYTVSVEYATSEVRTRDKEEYFRANMTHEVKEGC
;
A
#
# COMPACT_ATOMS: atom_id res chain seq x y z
N MET A 1 -36.07 49.33 61.04
CA MET A 1 -36.46 48.41 62.14
C MET A 1 -36.49 47.01 61.56
N LEU A 2 -35.60 46.15 62.11
CA LEU A 2 -35.45 44.68 62.00
C LEU A 2 -35.40 44.05 60.57
N PHE A 3 -34.24 43.67 60.02
CA PHE A 3 -33.40 42.45 60.25
C PHE A 3 -34.13 41.10 60.09
N CYS A 4 -33.79 40.31 59.06
CA CYS A 4 -32.84 39.18 59.18
C CYS A 4 -32.53 38.52 57.82
N THR A 5 -31.28 38.04 57.72
CA THR A 5 -30.50 37.46 56.62
C THR A 5 -30.80 35.99 56.28
N CYS A 6 -30.61 35.59 55.01
CA CYS A 6 -29.64 34.54 54.63
C CYS A 6 -29.36 34.53 53.12
N ALA A 7 -28.09 34.31 52.77
CA ALA A 7 -27.53 34.30 51.41
C ALA A 7 -27.65 32.90 50.75
N LEU A 8 -27.66 32.84 49.42
CA LEU A 8 -26.89 31.86 48.64
C LEU A 8 -26.73 32.32 47.18
N ALA A 9 -25.58 31.98 46.62
CA ALA A 9 -24.96 32.56 45.44
C ALA A 9 -25.64 32.24 44.10
N LEU A 10 -25.60 33.23 43.20
CA LEU A 10 -25.84 33.11 41.77
C LEU A 10 -24.58 32.57 41.09
N THR A 11 -24.67 31.41 40.44
CA THR A 11 -23.97 31.12 39.18
C THR A 11 -24.88 30.21 38.35
N GLY A 12 -25.39 30.74 37.25
CA GLY A 12 -26.17 29.98 36.28
C GLY A 12 -25.21 29.28 35.33
N SER A 13 -25.07 27.96 35.46
CA SER A 13 -24.42 27.13 34.45
C SER A 13 -25.39 26.95 33.28
N VAL A 14 -25.14 27.68 32.18
CA VAL A 14 -25.74 27.37 30.89
C VAL A 14 -24.92 26.23 30.29
N PHE A 15 -25.52 25.04 30.25
CA PHE A 15 -25.06 23.92 29.45
C PHE A 15 -25.04 24.33 27.98
N LEU A 16 -23.84 24.39 27.39
CA LEU A 16 -23.64 24.37 25.94
C LEU A 16 -23.22 22.92 25.59
N PRO A 17 -23.93 22.25 24.67
CA PRO A 17 -23.55 20.90 24.26
C PRO A 17 -22.23 20.98 23.47
N THR A 18 -21.25 20.22 23.94
CA THR A 18 -20.06 19.86 23.19
C THR A 18 -20.48 19.24 21.87
N ALA A 19 -20.10 19.87 20.76
CA ALA A 19 -20.20 19.27 19.44
C ALA A 19 -19.25 18.07 19.39
N THR A 20 -19.81 16.89 19.61
CA THR A 20 -19.17 15.63 19.24
C THR A 20 -19.05 15.63 17.72
N GLY A 21 -17.85 15.93 17.21
CA GLY A 21 -17.49 15.61 15.84
C GLY A 21 -17.68 14.11 15.66
N ALA A 22 -18.67 13.73 14.87
CA ALA A 22 -18.87 12.35 14.50
C ALA A 22 -17.69 11.96 13.60
N HIS A 23 -16.69 11.29 14.18
CA HIS A 23 -15.73 10.50 13.43
C HIS A 23 -16.54 9.48 12.60
N HIS A 24 -16.77 9.78 11.33
CA HIS A 24 -17.12 8.77 10.34
C HIS A 24 -15.81 8.13 9.89
N GLY A 25 -15.27 7.29 10.79
CA GLY A 25 -14.30 6.26 10.45
C GLY A 25 -15.00 5.21 9.60
N VAL A 26 -14.82 5.32 8.30
CA VAL A 26 -15.17 4.29 7.31
C VAL A 26 -13.88 4.13 6.50
N HIS A 27 -13.18 3.00 6.39
CA HIS A 27 -13.52 1.60 6.57
C HIS A 27 -12.27 0.80 7.00
N ALA A 28 -12.35 0.03 8.07
CA ALA A 28 -11.56 -1.21 8.25
C ALA A 28 -12.46 -2.46 8.25
N ARG A 29 -13.78 -2.30 8.09
CA ARG A 29 -14.76 -3.36 8.40
C ARG A 29 -15.25 -4.22 7.26
N ASP A 30 -14.88 -3.94 6.01
CA ASP A 30 -15.22 -4.82 4.89
C ASP A 30 -14.12 -4.72 3.83
N TYR A 31 -12.98 -5.37 4.07
CA TYR A 31 -12.15 -5.84 2.95
C TYR A 31 -12.88 -7.06 2.38
N PRO A 32 -13.56 -6.98 1.22
CA PRO A 32 -14.16 -8.17 0.65
C PRO A 32 -13.05 -9.14 0.25
N VAL A 33 -13.38 -10.42 0.38
CA VAL A 33 -12.54 -11.52 -0.11
C VAL A 33 -12.26 -11.30 -1.60
N PRO A 34 -11.00 -11.44 -2.07
CA PRO A 34 -10.67 -11.26 -3.48
C PRO A 34 -11.52 -12.14 -4.39
N ARG A 35 -11.60 -11.69 -5.65
CA ARG A 35 -12.02 -12.55 -6.75
C ARG A 35 -11.18 -13.83 -6.72
N SER A 36 -11.82 -14.97 -6.99
CA SER A 36 -11.13 -16.27 -7.02
C SER A 36 -9.91 -16.25 -7.95
N PRO A 37 -8.77 -16.84 -7.54
CA PRO A 37 -7.53 -16.76 -8.30
C PRO A 37 -7.71 -17.17 -9.76
N LYS A 38 -7.05 -16.48 -10.70
CA LYS A 38 -7.11 -16.81 -12.14
C LYS A 38 -6.83 -18.31 -12.36
N ARG A 39 -5.87 -18.86 -11.61
CA ARG A 39 -5.47 -20.28 -11.62
C ARG A 39 -6.58 -21.26 -11.21
N ASN A 40 -7.52 -20.84 -10.36
CA ASN A 40 -8.65 -21.66 -9.90
C ASN A 40 -9.91 -21.54 -10.76
N ARG A 41 -9.97 -20.56 -11.69
CA ARG A 41 -11.11 -20.42 -12.62
C ARG A 41 -11.14 -21.50 -13.71
N ILE A 42 -10.02 -22.16 -13.99
CA ILE A 42 -9.92 -23.24 -15.00
C ILE A 42 -10.33 -24.61 -14.42
N ARG A 43 -10.40 -24.76 -13.09
CA ARG A 43 -10.73 -26.04 -12.43
C ARG A 43 -11.61 -25.88 -11.19
N SER A 44 -12.90 -25.61 -11.36
CA SER A 44 -13.91 -26.09 -10.41
C SER A 44 -15.33 -26.04 -10.96
N ASN A 45 -15.91 -27.23 -11.14
CA ASN A 45 -17.36 -27.47 -11.17
C ASN A 45 -17.65 -28.45 -10.03
N VAL A 46 -17.63 -28.01 -8.75
CA VAL A 46 -18.25 -28.75 -7.64
C VAL A 46 -18.75 -27.79 -6.55
N HIS A 47 -20.04 -27.98 -6.24
CA HIS A 47 -20.90 -27.47 -5.18
C HIS A 47 -20.30 -26.91 -3.88
N GLY A 48 -20.68 -25.66 -3.60
CA GLY A 48 -21.00 -25.12 -2.28
C GLY A 48 -22.08 -24.05 -2.45
N GLN A 49 -23.34 -24.39 -2.17
CA GLN A 49 -24.49 -23.50 -2.35
C GLN A 49 -24.46 -22.37 -1.31
N TYR A 50 -23.94 -21.20 -1.70
CA TYR A 50 -24.47 -19.93 -1.19
C TYR A 50 -25.70 -19.61 -2.04
N HIS A 51 -26.89 -19.65 -1.44
CA HIS A 51 -28.10 -19.12 -2.07
C HIS A 51 -28.18 -17.64 -1.68
N PRO A 52 -27.77 -16.69 -2.54
CA PRO A 52 -28.19 -15.32 -2.36
C PRO A 52 -29.70 -15.27 -2.56
N ASP A 53 -30.39 -14.64 -1.62
CA ASP A 53 -31.81 -14.32 -1.72
C ASP A 53 -32.08 -13.62 -3.07
N PRO A 54 -32.84 -14.23 -4.00
CA PRO A 54 -33.06 -13.68 -5.34
C PRO A 54 -34.00 -12.46 -5.36
N GLN A 55 -34.37 -11.91 -4.20
CA GLN A 55 -35.23 -10.73 -4.10
C GLN A 55 -34.55 -9.44 -3.63
N ARG A 56 -33.21 -9.40 -3.53
CA ARG A 56 -32.49 -8.11 -3.53
C ARG A 56 -32.41 -7.55 -4.96
N VAL A 57 -33.50 -6.89 -5.34
CA VAL A 57 -33.62 -5.76 -6.26
C VAL A 57 -32.69 -5.83 -7.48
N LEU A 58 -33.30 -6.11 -8.65
CA LEU A 58 -32.79 -5.71 -9.97
C LEU A 58 -32.64 -4.17 -10.00
N ALA A 59 -31.63 -3.63 -9.34
CA ALA A 59 -31.09 -2.33 -9.69
C ALA A 59 -30.49 -2.50 -11.08
N ALA A 60 -30.83 -1.61 -12.01
CA ALA A 60 -30.12 -1.57 -13.29
C ALA A 60 -28.63 -1.41 -12.97
N ARG A 61 -27.82 -2.39 -13.35
CA ARG A 61 -26.36 -2.32 -13.19
C ARG A 61 -25.90 -1.06 -13.93
N ALA A 62 -25.08 -0.22 -13.27
CA ALA A 62 -24.49 0.94 -13.90
C ALA A 62 -23.85 0.54 -15.24
N GLU A 63 -24.01 1.38 -16.26
CA GLU A 63 -23.36 1.16 -17.55
C GLU A 63 -21.88 1.53 -17.43
N ALA A 64 -21.02 0.68 -17.99
CA ALA A 64 -19.59 0.96 -18.02
C ALA A 64 -19.32 2.19 -18.93
N PRO A 65 -18.48 3.15 -18.51
CA PRO A 65 -18.09 4.24 -19.38
C PRO A 65 -17.31 3.71 -20.60
N PRO A 66 -17.27 4.46 -21.72
CA PRO A 66 -16.41 4.09 -22.85
C PRO A 66 -14.94 4.24 -22.46
N LEU A 67 -14.16 3.17 -22.58
CA LEU A 67 -12.75 3.14 -22.18
C LEU A 67 -11.82 3.15 -23.42
N GLU A 68 -10.98 4.18 -23.54
CA GLU A 68 -9.80 4.14 -24.40
C GLU A 68 -8.63 3.52 -23.62
N ILE A 69 -8.28 2.27 -23.95
CA ILE A 69 -7.28 1.50 -23.21
C ILE A 69 -5.92 1.56 -23.93
N ARG A 70 -4.87 1.88 -23.18
CA ARG A 70 -3.47 1.81 -23.62
C ARG A 70 -2.65 0.97 -22.67
N ALA A 71 -1.75 0.16 -23.23
CA ALA A 71 -0.73 -0.51 -22.46
C ALA A 71 0.35 0.49 -22.06
N LEU A 72 0.72 0.50 -20.78
CA LEU A 72 1.86 1.27 -20.27
C LEU A 72 3.11 0.39 -20.21
N SER A 73 2.97 -0.82 -19.68
CA SER A 73 4.02 -1.83 -19.62
C SER A 73 3.41 -3.23 -19.63
N GLN A 74 3.94 -4.13 -20.44
CA GLN A 74 3.46 -5.51 -20.56
C GLN A 74 4.62 -6.49 -20.38
N SER A 75 4.47 -7.41 -19.43
CA SER A 75 5.42 -8.49 -19.19
C SER A 75 4.93 -9.85 -19.71
N GLY A 76 3.67 -9.95 -20.12
CA GLY A 76 3.07 -11.16 -20.67
C GLY A 76 1.58 -11.05 -20.96
N ASP A 77 0.97 -12.17 -21.34
CA ASP A 77 -0.46 -12.27 -21.60
C ASP A 77 -1.28 -11.95 -20.32
N PRO A 78 -2.31 -11.08 -20.37
CA PRO A 78 -3.23 -10.83 -19.25
C PRO A 78 -3.88 -12.08 -18.65
N ALA A 79 -3.95 -13.19 -19.39
CA ALA A 79 -4.40 -14.46 -18.85
C ALA A 79 -3.43 -15.08 -17.82
N ASN A 80 -2.16 -14.66 -17.84
CA ASN A 80 -1.09 -15.20 -16.99
C ASN A 80 -0.21 -14.10 -16.33
N ARG A 81 -0.74 -12.88 -16.21
CA ARG A 81 -0.15 -11.77 -15.46
C ARG A 81 -1.21 -11.17 -14.56
N VAL A 82 -0.76 -10.45 -13.55
CA VAL A 82 -1.62 -9.60 -12.72
C VAL A 82 -1.72 -8.24 -13.39
N ASP A 83 -2.92 -7.81 -13.74
CA ASP A 83 -3.19 -6.57 -14.47
C ASP A 83 -3.60 -5.45 -13.51
N MET A 84 -2.72 -4.45 -13.39
CA MET A 84 -2.98 -3.20 -12.68
C MET A 84 -3.42 -2.13 -13.69
N ILE A 85 -4.58 -1.53 -13.46
CA ILE A 85 -5.21 -0.63 -14.42
C ILE A 85 -5.56 0.71 -13.80
N PHE A 86 -5.07 1.78 -14.42
CA PHE A 86 -5.35 3.15 -14.05
C PHE A 86 -6.55 3.68 -14.83
N PHE A 87 -7.58 4.12 -14.14
CA PHE A 87 -8.74 4.80 -14.71
C PHE A 87 -8.61 6.31 -14.51
N ALA A 88 -8.99 7.09 -15.52
CA ALA A 88 -8.97 8.55 -15.44
C ALA A 88 -10.23 9.09 -14.74
N ASP A 89 -10.07 9.94 -13.72
CA ASP A 89 -11.15 10.81 -13.23
C ASP A 89 -10.73 12.28 -13.20
N GLY A 90 -11.66 13.15 -13.59
CA GLY A 90 -11.41 14.59 -13.63
C GLY A 90 -10.48 15.07 -14.75
N TYR A 91 -10.21 14.24 -15.75
CA TYR A 91 -9.47 14.63 -16.95
C TYR A 91 -10.46 14.84 -18.09
N THR A 92 -10.50 16.04 -18.65
CA THR A 92 -11.28 16.35 -19.86
C THR A 92 -10.63 15.74 -21.11
N GLU A 93 -11.31 15.79 -22.26
CA GLU A 93 -10.74 15.30 -23.53
C GLU A 93 -9.44 16.03 -23.89
N GLU A 94 -9.35 17.33 -23.58
CA GLU A 94 -8.14 18.15 -23.77
C GLU A 94 -6.99 17.76 -22.83
N GLU A 95 -7.28 17.11 -21.71
CA GLU A 95 -6.31 16.65 -20.71
C GLU A 95 -5.98 15.16 -20.85
N LYS A 96 -6.44 14.51 -21.91
CA LYS A 96 -6.20 13.08 -22.15
C LYS A 96 -4.72 12.70 -22.14
N ASP A 97 -3.89 13.49 -22.83
CA ASP A 97 -2.45 13.21 -22.88
C ASP A 97 -1.81 13.39 -21.49
N LYS A 98 -2.27 14.37 -20.69
CA LYS A 98 -1.85 14.53 -19.29
C LYS A 98 -2.15 13.28 -18.47
N PHE A 99 -3.34 12.70 -18.60
CA PHE A 99 -3.69 11.46 -17.88
C PHE A 99 -2.74 10.31 -18.24
N PHE A 100 -2.46 10.10 -19.54
CA PHE A 100 -1.55 9.03 -19.96
C PHE A 100 -0.13 9.26 -19.46
N ASP A 101 0.36 10.51 -19.47
CA ASP A 101 1.66 10.87 -18.92
C ASP A 101 1.73 10.62 -17.40
N ASP A 102 0.68 11.00 -16.65
CA ASP A 102 0.59 10.78 -15.21
C ASP A 102 0.54 9.28 -14.87
N ALA A 103 -0.26 8.50 -15.59
CA ALA A 103 -0.34 7.04 -15.41
C ALA A 103 0.97 6.34 -15.77
N ALA A 104 1.61 6.74 -16.87
CA ALA A 104 2.91 6.22 -17.27
C ALA A 104 3.98 6.49 -16.21
N TRP A 105 4.09 7.76 -15.76
CA TRP A 105 5.04 8.16 -14.72
C TRP A 105 4.82 7.36 -13.42
N LEU A 106 3.59 7.25 -12.93
CA LEU A 106 3.29 6.47 -11.72
C LEU A 106 3.68 5.00 -11.87
N SER A 107 3.37 4.39 -13.00
CA SER A 107 3.73 2.98 -13.28
C SER A 107 5.24 2.75 -13.34
N GLU A 108 5.97 3.71 -13.92
CA GLU A 108 7.42 3.66 -13.99
C GLU A 108 8.03 3.86 -12.60
N ASP A 109 7.58 4.86 -11.85
CA ASP A 109 8.12 5.22 -10.54
C ASP A 109 8.03 4.06 -9.55
N ILE A 110 6.89 3.35 -9.48
CA ILE A 110 6.75 2.22 -8.54
C ILE A 110 7.51 0.96 -8.96
N THR A 111 7.90 0.85 -10.25
CA THR A 111 8.60 -0.33 -10.79
C THR A 111 10.08 -0.09 -11.09
N ALA A 112 10.59 1.13 -10.96
CA ALA A 112 11.97 1.48 -11.29
C ALA A 112 12.92 1.27 -10.10
N ASN A 113 13.50 0.07 -9.95
CA ASN A 113 14.50 -0.29 -8.90
C ASN A 113 14.01 -0.10 -7.45
N VAL A 114 12.71 -0.06 -7.23
CA VAL A 114 12.07 0.17 -5.93
C VAL A 114 11.02 -0.92 -5.68
N THR A 115 9.94 -0.57 -4.98
CA THR A 115 8.90 -1.43 -4.40
C THR A 115 8.42 -2.62 -5.26
N PHE A 116 8.18 -2.43 -6.56
CA PHE A 116 7.66 -3.48 -7.45
C PHE A 116 8.71 -4.02 -8.43
N ASP A 117 9.97 -3.62 -8.31
CA ASP A 117 11.03 -3.95 -9.27
C ASP A 117 11.22 -5.46 -9.43
N THR A 118 11.38 -6.18 -8.31
CA THR A 118 11.64 -7.62 -8.35
C THR A 118 10.42 -8.41 -8.82
N VAL A 119 9.21 -7.95 -8.54
CA VAL A 119 7.96 -8.60 -8.98
C VAL A 119 7.47 -8.13 -10.35
N LYS A 120 8.12 -7.16 -10.99
CA LYS A 120 7.72 -6.55 -12.27
C LYS A 120 7.39 -7.58 -13.38
N PRO A 121 8.11 -8.71 -13.55
CA PRO A 121 7.77 -9.71 -14.54
C PRO A 121 6.40 -10.40 -14.35
N LEU A 122 5.77 -10.24 -13.19
CA LEU A 122 4.44 -10.80 -12.86
C LEU A 122 3.29 -9.86 -13.24
N LEU A 123 3.61 -8.62 -13.62
CA LEU A 123 2.66 -7.51 -13.69
C LEU A 123 2.49 -6.97 -15.12
N ASN A 124 1.28 -6.53 -15.43
CA ASN A 124 0.98 -5.65 -16.55
C ASN A 124 0.38 -4.34 -16.02
N PHE A 125 0.70 -3.24 -16.70
CA PHE A 125 0.18 -1.91 -16.38
C PHE A 125 -0.59 -1.34 -17.58
N TRP A 126 -1.80 -0.87 -17.30
CA TRP A 126 -2.74 -0.34 -18.29
C TRP A 126 -3.26 1.02 -17.87
N ALA A 127 -3.61 1.85 -18.84
CA ALA A 127 -4.32 3.10 -18.63
C ALA A 127 -5.64 3.06 -19.43
N ALA A 128 -6.74 3.41 -18.79
CA ALA A 128 -8.08 3.42 -19.36
C ALA A 128 -8.69 4.82 -19.19
N PHE A 129 -8.82 5.52 -20.31
CA PHE A 129 -9.30 6.89 -20.35
C PHE A 129 -10.77 6.96 -20.73
N THR A 130 -11.50 7.78 -19.97
CA THR A 130 -12.83 8.31 -20.31
C THR A 130 -12.79 9.79 -19.98
N ALA A 131 -13.22 10.65 -20.92
CA ALA A 131 -13.28 12.09 -20.66
C ALA A 131 -14.34 12.43 -19.62
N SER A 132 -13.95 13.18 -18.59
CA SER A 132 -14.86 13.89 -17.69
C SER A 132 -15.42 15.14 -18.34
N ASN A 133 -16.59 15.60 -17.88
CA ASN A 133 -17.12 16.91 -18.27
C ASN A 133 -16.39 18.04 -17.55
N ASP A 134 -16.06 17.84 -16.28
CA ASP A 134 -15.30 18.79 -15.47
C ASP A 134 -13.84 18.35 -15.29
N SER A 135 -12.92 19.32 -15.26
CA SER A 135 -11.53 19.11 -14.86
C SER A 135 -11.39 19.22 -13.33
N GLY A 136 -10.59 18.33 -12.73
CA GLY A 136 -10.31 18.34 -11.30
C GLY A 136 -11.09 17.31 -10.50
N ILE A 137 -11.01 17.42 -9.17
CA ILE A 137 -11.81 16.62 -8.24
C ILE A 137 -12.63 17.52 -7.31
N GLY A 138 -13.73 16.98 -6.79
CA GLY A 138 -14.62 17.66 -5.86
C GLY A 138 -13.98 18.00 -4.52
N THR A 139 -14.56 18.96 -3.79
CA THR A 139 -14.12 19.35 -2.44
C THR A 139 -15.35 19.68 -1.58
N ASN A 140 -15.16 19.74 -0.26
CA ASN A 140 -16.24 20.04 0.69
C ASN A 140 -17.44 19.08 0.55
N GLY A 141 -17.17 17.79 0.35
CA GLY A 141 -18.19 16.75 0.21
C GLY A 141 -19.00 16.83 -1.08
N THR A 142 -18.63 17.72 -1.99
CA THR A 142 -19.34 17.97 -3.25
C THR A 142 -18.55 17.43 -4.42
N GLN A 143 -19.17 16.52 -5.17
CA GLN A 143 -18.61 15.94 -6.39
C GLN A 143 -18.69 16.94 -7.55
N LEU A 144 -17.70 16.90 -8.45
CA LEU A 144 -17.79 17.51 -9.77
C LEU A 144 -18.48 16.56 -10.77
N ASP A 145 -18.81 17.02 -11.97
CA ASP A 145 -19.33 16.15 -13.04
C ASP A 145 -18.19 15.40 -13.74
N THR A 146 -17.58 14.47 -13.00
CA THR A 146 -16.51 13.59 -13.48
C THR A 146 -17.00 12.15 -13.61
N VAL A 147 -16.25 11.30 -14.32
CA VAL A 147 -16.64 9.92 -14.65
C VAL A 147 -17.00 9.12 -13.40
N TYR A 148 -16.15 9.19 -12.36
CA TYR A 148 -16.25 8.45 -11.11
C TYR A 148 -16.61 9.35 -9.91
N GLY A 149 -16.68 10.68 -10.12
CA GLY A 149 -17.12 11.63 -9.11
C GLY A 149 -16.16 11.74 -7.93
N LEU A 150 -14.84 11.71 -8.15
CA LEU A 150 -13.87 11.80 -7.06
C LEU A 150 -14.01 13.12 -6.29
N TYR A 151 -13.90 13.06 -4.96
CA TYR A 151 -14.01 14.26 -4.11
C TYR A 151 -13.28 14.14 -2.77
N ARG A 152 -13.05 15.29 -2.12
CA ARG A 152 -12.62 15.40 -0.72
C ARG A 152 -13.78 15.86 0.16
N ASP A 153 -13.89 15.34 1.37
CA ASP A 153 -14.91 15.76 2.35
C ASP A 153 -14.76 17.23 2.78
N GLY A 154 -13.53 17.74 2.83
CA GLY A 154 -13.22 19.12 3.15
C GLY A 154 -12.06 19.66 2.31
N THR A 155 -11.23 20.51 2.91
CA THR A 155 -10.01 21.06 2.29
C THR A 155 -8.76 20.25 2.63
N GLU A 156 -8.89 19.24 3.48
CA GLU A 156 -7.81 18.39 3.94
C GLU A 156 -7.20 17.61 2.77
N LEU A 157 -5.87 17.65 2.67
CA LEU A 157 -5.12 16.75 1.80
C LEU A 157 -5.00 15.37 2.46
N ARG A 158 -6.12 14.63 2.45
CA ARG A 158 -6.30 13.29 3.03
C ARG A 158 -6.85 12.31 1.99
N GLY A 159 -8.06 11.80 2.21
CA GLY A 159 -8.69 10.80 1.37
C GLY A 159 -9.36 11.44 0.16
N VAL A 160 -9.29 10.74 -0.97
CA VAL A 160 -10.05 11.05 -2.19
C VAL A 160 -11.11 9.96 -2.37
N TYR A 161 -12.36 10.30 -2.11
CA TYR A 161 -13.48 9.37 -2.08
C TYR A 161 -14.11 9.20 -3.46
N ILE A 162 -14.67 8.02 -3.72
CA ILE A 162 -15.35 7.70 -4.98
C ILE A 162 -16.84 8.06 -4.86
N GLY A 163 -17.32 8.96 -5.73
CA GLY A 163 -18.71 9.36 -5.75
C GLY A 163 -19.66 8.41 -6.47
N LYS A 164 -19.12 7.66 -7.45
CA LYS A 164 -19.87 6.77 -8.36
C LYS A 164 -19.24 5.36 -8.36
N GLU A 165 -19.24 4.69 -7.21
CA GLU A 165 -18.62 3.37 -7.03
C GLU A 165 -19.18 2.29 -7.96
N ASP A 166 -20.47 2.34 -8.25
CA ASP A 166 -21.14 1.41 -9.17
C ASP A 166 -20.61 1.55 -10.60
N VAL A 167 -20.31 2.78 -11.04
CA VAL A 167 -19.66 3.07 -12.33
C VAL A 167 -18.21 2.57 -12.34
N ALA A 168 -17.46 2.77 -11.26
CA ALA A 168 -16.10 2.22 -11.12
C ALA A 168 -16.07 0.69 -11.21
N ARG A 169 -16.98 0.01 -10.50
CA ARG A 169 -17.14 -1.45 -10.58
C ARG A 169 -17.55 -1.89 -11.98
N ALA A 170 -18.50 -1.20 -12.62
CA ALA A 170 -18.93 -1.49 -13.99
C ALA A 170 -17.80 -1.34 -15.02
N ALA A 171 -16.95 -0.31 -14.88
CA ALA A 171 -15.77 -0.11 -15.72
C ALA A 171 -14.81 -1.30 -15.60
N CYS A 172 -14.43 -1.68 -14.39
CA CYS A 172 -13.57 -2.83 -14.15
C CYS A 172 -14.18 -4.15 -14.66
N ASP A 173 -15.48 -4.36 -14.44
CA ASP A 173 -16.21 -5.54 -14.92
C ASP A 173 -16.22 -5.65 -16.44
N SER A 174 -16.26 -4.53 -17.16
CA SER A 174 -16.26 -4.50 -18.63
C SER A 174 -14.96 -5.05 -19.25
N LEU A 175 -13.88 -5.08 -18.46
CA LEU A 175 -12.54 -5.53 -18.87
C LEU A 175 -12.28 -7.02 -18.60
N GLY A 176 -13.23 -7.71 -17.96
CA GLY A 176 -13.11 -9.14 -17.66
C GLY A 176 -11.91 -9.44 -16.77
N ASN A 177 -10.89 -10.10 -17.33
CA ASN A 177 -9.69 -10.53 -16.58
C ASN A 177 -8.55 -9.50 -16.63
N GLN A 178 -8.72 -8.35 -17.29
CA GLN A 178 -7.70 -7.29 -17.40
C GLN A 178 -7.88 -6.20 -16.32
N CYS A 179 -8.55 -6.52 -15.21
CA CYS A 179 -8.80 -5.60 -14.11
C CYS A 179 -8.71 -6.37 -12.80
N ASP A 180 -7.47 -6.72 -12.41
CA ASP A 180 -7.20 -7.39 -11.14
C ASP A 180 -7.06 -6.37 -10.02
N HIS A 181 -6.28 -5.30 -10.26
CA HIS A 181 -6.06 -4.22 -9.30
C HIS A 181 -6.43 -2.86 -9.94
N PRO A 182 -7.69 -2.42 -9.79
CA PRO A 182 -8.14 -1.13 -10.31
C PRO A 182 -7.65 0.04 -9.44
N VAL A 183 -7.12 1.06 -10.10
CA VAL A 183 -6.71 2.32 -9.50
C VAL A 183 -7.39 3.47 -10.26
N ILE A 184 -8.02 4.42 -9.56
CA ILE A 184 -8.54 5.64 -10.17
C ILE A 184 -7.58 6.79 -9.86
N ILE A 185 -7.10 7.46 -10.92
CA ILE A 185 -6.26 8.65 -10.83
C ILE A 185 -7.18 9.87 -10.91
N GLY A 186 -7.24 10.65 -9.83
CA GLY A 186 -7.93 11.95 -9.83
C GLY A 186 -7.02 13.07 -10.33
N ASN A 187 -7.49 13.90 -11.26
CA ASN A 187 -6.75 15.05 -11.80
C ASN A 187 -6.55 16.14 -10.74
N SER A 188 -5.52 15.98 -9.90
CA SER A 188 -5.16 16.91 -8.82
C SER A 188 -3.67 16.78 -8.56
N ASP A 189 -2.94 17.90 -8.53
CA ASP A 189 -1.51 17.88 -8.24
C ASP A 189 -1.19 17.73 -6.74
N LEU A 190 -2.23 17.74 -5.88
CA LEU A 190 -2.12 17.69 -4.44
C LEU A 190 -2.46 16.30 -3.89
N TYR A 191 -1.79 15.94 -2.79
CA TYR A 191 -1.86 14.71 -2.03
C TYR A 191 -3.29 14.23 -1.86
N GLY A 192 -3.43 12.93 -2.05
CA GLY A 192 -4.58 12.19 -1.59
C GLY A 192 -4.71 10.86 -2.28
N GLY A 193 -5.39 9.96 -1.58
CA GLY A 193 -5.68 8.60 -2.01
C GLY A 193 -6.32 7.83 -0.86
N ILE A 194 -6.92 6.70 -1.20
CA ILE A 194 -7.52 5.75 -0.25
C ILE A 194 -7.36 4.35 -0.86
N GLY A 195 -7.02 3.38 -0.03
CA GLY A 195 -7.00 1.96 -0.38
C GLY A 195 -8.39 1.33 -0.50
N GLY A 196 -8.43 0.00 -0.56
CA GLY A 196 -9.66 -0.79 -0.70
C GLY A 196 -9.73 -1.55 -2.03
N ASP A 197 -10.92 -2.00 -2.42
CA ASP A 197 -11.15 -2.75 -3.67
C ASP A 197 -10.69 -2.00 -4.92
N VAL A 198 -10.97 -0.69 -4.91
CA VAL A 198 -10.58 0.26 -5.94
C VAL A 198 -9.76 1.31 -5.24
N VAL A 199 -8.47 1.36 -5.56
CA VAL A 199 -7.56 2.34 -5.00
C VAL A 199 -7.83 3.67 -5.66
N THR A 200 -7.86 4.77 -4.90
CA THR A 200 -7.81 6.12 -5.45
C THR A 200 -6.47 6.74 -5.15
N ILE A 201 -5.94 7.50 -6.10
CA ILE A 201 -4.74 8.32 -5.91
C ILE A 201 -4.86 9.64 -6.67
N THR A 202 -3.94 10.54 -6.38
CA THR A 202 -3.65 11.73 -7.16
C THR A 202 -2.22 11.65 -7.71
N PRO A 203 -1.92 12.20 -8.90
CA PRO A 203 -0.59 12.20 -9.47
C PRO A 203 0.34 13.27 -8.86
N SER A 204 0.17 13.58 -7.56
CA SER A 204 1.05 14.49 -6.83
C SER A 204 2.50 14.09 -7.04
N LYS A 205 3.35 15.02 -7.51
CA LYS A 205 4.77 14.72 -7.75
C LYS A 205 5.54 14.46 -6.46
N ALA A 206 5.06 14.95 -5.32
CA ALA A 206 5.69 14.72 -4.02
C ALA A 206 5.29 13.38 -3.40
N ASN A 207 4.07 12.89 -3.65
CA ASN A 207 3.49 11.79 -2.86
C ASN A 207 2.76 10.72 -3.69
N GLY A 208 2.32 11.02 -4.91
CA GLY A 208 1.42 10.16 -5.68
C GLY A 208 1.94 8.73 -5.84
N ALA A 209 3.22 8.59 -6.17
CA ALA A 209 3.84 7.27 -6.29
C ALA A 209 4.01 6.55 -4.95
N SER A 210 4.24 7.27 -3.85
CA SER A 210 4.39 6.65 -2.54
C SER A 210 3.06 6.22 -1.93
N ILE A 211 2.01 7.01 -2.11
CA ILE A 211 0.63 6.62 -1.83
C ILE A 211 0.26 5.41 -2.68
N LEU A 212 0.57 5.43 -3.99
CA LEU A 212 0.25 4.30 -4.85
C LEU A 212 0.91 3.00 -4.38
N ARG A 213 2.16 3.05 -3.92
CA ARG A 213 2.82 1.91 -3.28
C ARG A 213 2.06 1.45 -2.05
N HIS A 214 1.83 2.36 -1.10
CA HIS A 214 1.12 2.08 0.15
C HIS A 214 -0.24 1.40 -0.10
N GLU A 215 -1.11 2.04 -0.87
CA GLU A 215 -2.47 1.54 -1.10
C GLU A 215 -2.51 0.24 -1.91
N SER A 216 -1.58 0.08 -2.87
CA SER A 216 -1.45 -1.18 -3.61
C SER A 216 -0.98 -2.32 -2.71
N GLY A 217 -0.27 -2.04 -1.62
CA GLY A 217 0.14 -3.05 -0.65
C GLY A 217 -1.05 -3.62 0.12
N HIS A 218 -1.99 -2.79 0.56
CA HIS A 218 -3.24 -3.28 1.14
C HIS A 218 -4.04 -4.11 0.14
N ASN A 219 -4.13 -3.63 -1.10
CA ASN A 219 -4.94 -4.25 -2.15
C ASN A 219 -4.38 -5.59 -2.66
N ILE A 220 -3.04 -5.75 -2.73
CA ILE A 220 -2.40 -6.98 -3.24
C ILE A 220 -2.04 -7.94 -2.10
N ILE A 221 -1.51 -7.44 -0.99
CA ILE A 221 -0.86 -8.26 0.04
C ILE A 221 -1.83 -8.61 1.19
N GLN A 222 -2.89 -7.81 1.37
CA GLN A 222 -3.87 -7.95 2.46
C GLN A 222 -3.23 -7.77 3.85
N ILE A 223 -2.45 -6.71 3.98
CA ILE A 223 -1.80 -6.30 5.24
C ILE A 223 -2.43 -5.04 5.79
N GLY A 224 -2.31 -4.84 7.10
CA GLY A 224 -2.73 -3.63 7.77
C GLY A 224 -1.65 -2.55 7.79
N GLU A 225 -1.97 -1.48 8.49
CA GLU A 225 -1.09 -0.33 8.68
C GLU A 225 0.08 -0.65 9.62
N GLU A 226 1.16 0.14 9.57
CA GLU A 226 2.24 0.09 10.56
C GLU A 226 2.43 1.45 11.28
N TYR A 227 1.89 2.55 10.76
CA TYR A 227 1.89 3.85 11.44
C TYR A 227 0.94 3.88 12.64
N ASP A 228 1.23 4.76 13.60
CA ASP A 228 0.47 4.84 14.84
C ASP A 228 -0.88 5.52 14.68
N GLY A 229 -1.80 5.22 15.58
CA GLY A 229 -3.03 5.95 15.71
C GLY A 229 -4.15 5.58 14.76
N ILE A 230 -4.01 4.45 14.09
CA ILE A 230 -5.11 3.86 13.34
C ILE A 230 -6.23 3.40 14.29
N GLU A 231 -7.45 3.35 13.78
CA GLU A 231 -8.61 2.80 14.51
C GLU A 231 -8.41 1.31 14.82
N ASP A 232 -9.06 0.85 15.90
CA ASP A 232 -9.10 -0.58 16.25
C ASP A 232 -9.53 -1.46 15.06
N GLY A 233 -8.62 -2.34 14.63
CA GLY A 233 -8.79 -3.21 13.46
C GLY A 233 -7.95 -2.81 12.24
N GLY A 234 -7.25 -1.68 12.27
CA GLY A 234 -6.30 -1.28 11.22
C GLY A 234 -5.00 -2.09 11.19
N TYR A 235 -4.65 -2.77 12.29
CA TYR A 235 -3.51 -3.67 12.38
C TYR A 235 -3.96 -5.12 12.12
N PHE A 236 -3.49 -5.71 11.02
CA PHE A 236 -3.76 -7.10 10.66
C PHE A 236 -2.75 -7.61 9.61
N GLY A 237 -2.83 -8.91 9.30
CA GLY A 237 -1.99 -9.51 8.27
C GLY A 237 -0.57 -9.82 8.73
N ARG A 238 0.30 -10.16 7.78
CA ARG A 238 1.62 -10.73 8.08
C ARG A 238 2.62 -9.73 8.66
N ASN A 239 2.33 -8.43 8.62
CA ASN A 239 3.13 -7.37 9.22
C ASN A 239 2.65 -6.95 10.61
N THR A 240 1.69 -7.68 11.20
CA THR A 240 1.10 -7.35 12.51
C THR A 240 1.14 -8.52 13.47
N LEU A 241 1.51 -8.25 14.72
CA LEU A 241 1.30 -9.15 15.86
C LEU A 241 0.42 -8.43 16.89
N LEU A 242 -0.75 -8.97 17.20
CA LEU A 242 -1.71 -8.33 18.12
C LEU A 242 -1.44 -8.64 19.60
N SER A 243 -0.83 -9.78 19.89
CA SER A 243 -0.48 -10.22 21.25
C SER A 243 0.87 -10.92 21.25
N LEU A 244 1.67 -10.69 22.30
CA LEU A 244 2.95 -11.40 22.48
C LEU A 244 2.78 -12.90 22.79
N ASP A 245 1.56 -13.33 23.11
CA ASP A 245 1.23 -14.75 23.30
C ASP A 245 0.96 -15.48 21.96
N ASP A 246 0.81 -14.74 20.86
CA ASP A 246 0.53 -15.30 19.53
C ASP A 246 1.85 -15.61 18.77
N PRO A 247 1.82 -16.55 17.81
CA PRO A 247 2.96 -16.79 16.92
C PRO A 247 3.30 -15.53 16.11
N ILE A 248 4.58 -15.17 16.07
CA ILE A 248 5.08 -14.01 15.32
C ILE A 248 5.00 -14.32 13.82
N PRO A 249 4.17 -13.61 13.03
CA PRO A 249 4.00 -13.94 11.61
C PRO A 249 5.29 -13.82 10.78
N TRP A 250 6.21 -12.96 11.22
CA TRP A 250 7.52 -12.76 10.60
C TRP A 250 8.68 -13.41 11.37
N GLU A 251 8.43 -14.43 12.19
CA GLU A 251 9.49 -15.18 12.91
C GLU A 251 10.70 -15.52 12.02
N PRO A 252 10.54 -16.00 10.76
CA PRO A 252 11.65 -16.33 9.89
C PRO A 252 12.53 -15.14 9.50
N TRP A 253 12.03 -13.91 9.64
CA TRP A 253 12.76 -12.68 9.31
C TRP A 253 13.46 -12.04 10.50
N LEU A 254 13.15 -12.45 11.74
CA LEU A 254 13.75 -11.87 12.95
C LEU A 254 15.28 -11.86 12.87
N THR A 255 15.87 -10.68 13.10
CA THR A 255 17.33 -10.50 13.15
C THR A 255 17.90 -11.21 14.38
N GLU A 256 17.22 -11.08 15.52
CA GLU A 256 17.55 -11.75 16.77
C GLU A 256 16.35 -12.55 17.31
N PRO A 257 16.14 -13.80 16.87
CA PRO A 257 15.02 -14.63 17.32
C PRO A 257 15.03 -14.92 18.81
N THR A 258 16.19 -14.80 19.46
CA THR A 258 16.34 -14.94 20.90
C THR A 258 17.26 -13.85 21.42
N SER A 259 16.74 -13.04 22.33
CA SER A 259 17.49 -12.06 23.12
C SER A 259 17.52 -12.53 24.58
N ASN A 260 18.72 -12.62 25.16
CA ASN A 260 18.96 -13.09 26.54
C ASN A 260 18.33 -14.47 26.89
N GLY A 261 18.06 -15.31 25.89
CA GLY A 261 17.55 -16.68 26.07
C GLY A 261 16.06 -16.81 26.34
N THR A 262 15.26 -15.74 26.23
CA THR A 262 13.82 -15.75 26.60
C THR A 262 12.85 -15.51 25.44
N GLY A 263 13.33 -15.15 24.25
CA GLY A 263 12.53 -14.83 23.05
C GLY A 263 13.01 -13.54 22.38
N PRO A 264 12.40 -13.10 21.27
CA PRO A 264 12.75 -11.82 20.66
C PRO A 264 12.42 -10.66 21.61
N ARG A 265 13.24 -9.61 21.55
CA ARG A 265 13.08 -8.42 22.39
C ARG A 265 11.95 -7.54 21.82
N VAL A 266 11.13 -6.99 22.71
CA VAL A 266 10.25 -5.86 22.38
C VAL A 266 11.07 -4.59 22.46
N GLU A 267 11.14 -3.86 21.36
CA GLU A 267 11.89 -2.62 21.25
C GLU A 267 11.20 -1.53 22.08
N ARG A 268 11.96 -0.86 22.95
CA ARG A 268 11.42 0.06 23.94
C ARG A 268 11.07 1.39 23.30
N ALA A 269 9.79 1.62 23.02
CA ALA A 269 9.25 2.89 22.58
C ALA A 269 7.91 3.20 23.25
N VAL A 270 7.49 4.46 23.17
CA VAL A 270 6.19 4.97 23.59
C VAL A 270 5.80 6.15 22.69
N MET A 271 4.50 6.43 22.60
CA MET A 271 3.97 7.60 21.91
C MET A 271 3.17 8.46 22.90
N PRO A 272 3.80 9.40 23.62
CA PRO A 272 3.11 10.27 24.57
C PRO A 272 2.06 11.19 23.95
N LEU A 273 2.19 11.49 22.67
CA LEU A 273 1.26 12.32 21.93
C LEU A 273 0.94 11.72 20.58
N GLN A 274 -0.36 11.69 20.25
CA GLN A 274 -0.88 11.44 18.93
C GLN A 274 -2.11 12.30 18.69
N ASN A 275 -2.12 13.07 17.60
CA ASN A 275 -3.27 13.87 17.19
C ASN A 275 -3.34 14.04 15.67
N TYR A 276 -4.39 13.50 15.08
CA TYR A 276 -4.80 13.79 13.71
C TYR A 276 -5.61 15.10 13.68
N ALA A 277 -4.90 16.22 13.80
CA ALA A 277 -5.49 17.51 14.10
C ALA A 277 -6.41 18.06 12.99
N TRP A 278 -6.07 17.80 11.72
CA TRP A 278 -6.80 18.31 10.54
C TRP A 278 -7.25 19.78 10.66
N THR A 279 -6.35 20.64 11.14
CA THR A 279 -6.71 21.99 11.58
C THR A 279 -6.01 23.06 10.77
N LEU A 280 -6.77 24.06 10.34
CA LEU A 280 -6.21 25.25 9.71
C LEU A 280 -5.43 26.06 10.73
N LEU A 281 -4.19 26.40 10.39
CA LEU A 281 -3.35 27.22 11.24
C LEU A 281 -3.74 28.70 11.11
N ASN A 282 -3.54 29.46 12.19
CA ASN A 282 -3.87 30.87 12.26
C ASN A 282 -2.71 31.68 12.86
N THR A 283 -2.55 32.93 12.43
CA THR A 283 -1.47 33.81 12.92
C THR A 283 -1.74 34.42 14.30
N THR A 284 -2.99 34.42 14.75
CA THR A 284 -3.41 34.97 16.05
C THR A 284 -3.54 33.93 17.14
N THR A 285 -3.93 32.71 16.80
CA THR A 285 -4.10 31.60 17.75
C THR A 285 -3.29 30.40 17.26
N PRO A 286 -2.13 30.10 17.88
CA PRO A 286 -1.35 28.93 17.50
C PRO A 286 -2.10 27.66 17.88
N PHE A 287 -1.87 26.58 17.14
CA PHE A 287 -2.22 25.26 17.63
C PHE A 287 -1.22 24.86 18.72
N SER A 288 -1.71 24.37 19.86
CA SER A 288 -0.84 23.74 20.84
C SER A 288 -1.52 22.58 21.54
N GLN A 289 -0.70 21.64 22.00
CA GLN A 289 -1.17 20.47 22.72
C GLN A 289 -0.14 20.04 23.75
N SER A 290 -0.63 19.77 24.96
CA SER A 290 0.19 19.21 26.03
C SER A 290 0.33 17.69 25.89
N PHE A 291 1.47 17.18 26.33
CA PHE A 291 1.72 15.75 26.49
C PHE A 291 2.60 15.52 27.72
N THR A 292 2.60 14.29 28.25
CA THR A 292 3.36 13.95 29.46
C THR A 292 4.43 12.94 29.13
N SER A 293 5.66 13.26 29.49
CA SER A 293 6.80 12.36 29.40
C SER A 293 7.13 11.79 30.78
N ASP A 294 7.47 10.50 30.82
CA ASP A 294 7.99 9.84 32.02
C ASP A 294 9.48 10.18 32.25
N GLY A 295 10.16 10.78 31.27
CA GLY A 295 11.57 11.20 31.38
C GLY A 295 12.57 10.05 31.45
N THR A 296 12.14 8.82 31.12
CA THR A 296 12.96 7.61 31.23
C THR A 296 13.50 7.10 29.88
N PHE A 297 13.17 7.78 28.78
CA PHE A 297 13.60 7.43 27.43
C PHE A 297 14.88 8.21 27.06
N ALA A 298 15.66 7.68 26.13
CA ALA A 298 16.98 8.21 25.80
C ALA A 298 16.91 9.34 24.75
N TRP A 299 15.97 9.25 23.82
CA TRP A 299 15.77 10.22 22.74
C TRP A 299 14.32 10.23 22.28
N TRP A 300 13.94 11.24 21.51
CA TRP A 300 12.57 11.42 21.06
C TRP A 300 12.50 11.98 19.63
N LEU A 301 11.31 11.88 19.04
CA LEU A 301 10.98 12.32 17.70
C LEU A 301 9.67 13.11 17.74
N ALA A 302 9.65 14.28 17.09
CA ALA A 302 8.39 14.89 16.65
C ALA A 302 8.10 14.47 15.22
N ARG A 303 7.02 13.72 15.02
CA ARG A 303 6.50 13.36 13.69
C ARG A 303 5.25 14.15 13.41
N PHE A 304 5.16 14.82 12.28
CA PHE A 304 3.97 15.61 11.94
C PHE A 304 3.81 15.74 10.44
N SER A 305 2.60 16.05 9.99
CA SER A 305 2.35 16.37 8.59
C SER A 305 1.69 17.73 8.42
N LEU A 306 2.16 18.46 7.41
CA LEU A 306 1.78 19.83 7.11
C LEU A 306 1.40 19.95 5.64
N SER A 307 0.43 20.79 5.32
CA SER A 307 0.10 21.19 3.95
C SER A 307 -0.05 22.70 3.82
N GLY A 308 0.09 23.21 2.58
CA GLY A 308 -0.07 24.64 2.30
C GLY A 308 1.04 25.53 2.86
N LEU A 309 2.22 24.98 3.15
CA LEU A 309 3.34 25.66 3.83
C LEU A 309 4.64 25.54 3.00
N PRO A 310 4.82 26.37 1.96
CA PRO A 310 5.94 26.25 1.02
C PRO A 310 7.29 26.79 1.53
N SER A 311 7.33 27.55 2.63
CA SER A 311 8.54 28.19 3.15
C SER A 311 8.76 27.92 4.63
N ALA A 312 10.02 27.76 5.03
CA ALA A 312 10.43 27.62 6.43
C ALA A 312 10.02 28.81 7.31
N SER A 313 9.82 30.00 6.73
CA SER A 313 9.33 31.15 7.48
C SER A 313 7.81 31.14 7.73
N ASP A 314 7.06 30.23 7.10
CA ASP A 314 5.60 30.24 7.14
C ASP A 314 5.04 29.73 8.46
N VAL A 315 5.68 28.74 9.09
CA VAL A 315 5.27 28.20 10.39
C VAL A 315 6.47 28.05 11.32
N LEU A 316 6.23 28.29 12.60
CA LEU A 316 7.14 27.97 13.69
C LEU A 316 6.64 26.73 14.40
N VAL A 317 7.51 25.72 14.52
CA VAL A 317 7.23 24.48 15.24
C VAL A 317 8.10 24.44 16.48
N GLU A 318 7.48 24.32 17.66
CA GLU A 318 8.17 24.36 18.95
C GLU A 318 7.80 23.18 19.83
N VAL A 319 8.74 22.73 20.64
CA VAL A 319 8.48 21.93 21.85
C VAL A 319 9.05 22.70 23.03
N ASP A 320 8.21 22.97 24.04
CA ASP A 320 8.55 23.78 25.22
C ASP A 320 9.15 25.17 24.88
N GLY A 321 8.69 25.77 23.78
CA GLY A 321 9.19 27.05 23.28
C GLY A 321 10.57 27.00 22.65
N GLN A 322 11.14 25.81 22.44
CA GLN A 322 12.33 25.62 21.62
C GLN A 322 11.93 25.36 20.16
N ASP A 323 12.41 26.20 19.26
CA ASP A 323 12.23 26.03 17.81
C ASP A 323 12.90 24.73 17.34
N LEU A 324 12.13 23.88 16.67
CA LEU A 324 12.60 22.61 16.12
C LEU A 324 13.35 22.78 14.80
N GLY A 325 13.37 23.99 14.23
CA GLY A 325 14.13 24.30 13.01
C GLY A 325 13.54 23.68 11.75
N TRP A 326 12.21 23.45 11.73
CA TRP A 326 11.51 22.83 10.61
C TRP A 326 11.85 23.49 9.26
N GLN A 327 12.02 22.66 8.23
CA GLN A 327 12.22 23.06 6.84
C GLN A 327 11.22 22.31 5.96
N PRO A 328 10.59 22.98 4.97
CA PRO A 328 9.72 22.31 4.02
C PRO A 328 10.52 21.38 3.11
N HIS A 329 9.89 20.28 2.67
CA HIS A 329 10.47 19.42 1.66
C HIS A 329 10.70 20.21 0.34
N GLU A 330 11.80 19.94 -0.36
CA GLU A 330 12.13 20.64 -1.59
C GLU A 330 11.00 20.44 -2.64
N GLY A 331 10.56 21.54 -3.25
CA GLY A 331 9.54 21.50 -4.29
C GLY A 331 8.12 21.15 -3.80
N ILE A 332 7.87 21.07 -2.49
CA ILE A 332 6.56 20.64 -1.96
C ILE A 332 5.40 21.58 -2.36
N GLY A 333 5.68 22.87 -2.53
CA GLY A 333 4.66 23.86 -2.84
C GLY A 333 3.56 23.89 -1.77
N LEU A 334 2.31 23.74 -2.20
CA LEU A 334 1.14 23.69 -1.31
C LEU A 334 0.74 22.27 -0.89
N ASP A 335 1.49 21.27 -1.35
CA ASP A 335 1.16 19.88 -1.09
C ASP A 335 1.40 19.48 0.38
N ARG A 336 0.93 18.29 0.76
CA ARG A 336 1.16 17.71 2.08
C ARG A 336 2.47 16.93 2.11
N TYR A 337 3.19 17.03 3.22
CA TYR A 337 4.35 16.18 3.47
C TYR A 337 4.44 15.76 4.94
N PHE A 338 5.13 14.66 5.20
CA PHE A 338 5.36 14.09 6.53
C PHE A 338 6.81 14.37 6.95
N TYR A 339 6.97 14.89 8.16
CA TYR A 339 8.24 15.37 8.69
C TYR A 339 8.58 14.64 9.97
N ASP A 340 9.84 14.24 10.08
CA ASP A 340 10.43 13.66 11.26
C ASP A 340 11.55 14.58 11.77
N ILE A 341 11.38 15.13 12.97
CA ILE A 341 12.43 15.91 13.65
C ILE A 341 12.91 15.14 14.88
N VAL A 342 14.06 14.47 14.71
CA VAL A 342 14.68 13.62 15.73
C VAL A 342 15.52 14.48 16.68
N ASN A 343 15.39 14.24 17.99
CA ASN A 343 16.25 14.84 19.02
C ASN A 343 16.94 13.76 19.87
N ARG A 344 18.23 13.56 19.61
CA ARG A 344 19.10 12.62 20.34
C ARG A 344 19.97 13.30 21.40
N ASP A 345 20.15 14.61 21.31
CA ASP A 345 21.08 15.35 22.16
C ASP A 345 20.45 15.74 23.51
N THR A 346 19.13 15.91 23.53
CA THR A 346 18.39 16.31 24.74
C THR A 346 17.29 15.28 25.02
N PRO A 347 17.55 14.32 25.94
CA PRO A 347 16.55 13.35 26.36
C PRO A 347 15.26 14.03 26.86
N PRO A 348 14.09 13.37 26.70
CA PRO A 348 12.84 13.90 27.20
C PRO A 348 12.92 14.04 28.73
N LYS A 349 12.38 15.13 29.28
CA LYS A 349 12.36 15.36 30.73
C LYS A 349 11.09 14.78 31.32
N GLU A 350 11.10 14.43 32.60
CA GLU A 350 9.88 14.03 33.29
C GLU A 350 8.96 15.25 33.44
N GLY A 351 7.68 15.11 33.10
CA GLY A 351 6.66 16.13 33.33
C GLY A 351 5.78 16.43 32.13
N GLU A 352 5.04 17.53 32.27
CA GLU A 352 4.18 18.06 31.21
C GLU A 352 4.99 18.93 30.25
N HIS A 353 4.77 18.69 28.96
CA HIS A 353 5.40 19.36 27.83
C HIS A 353 4.34 19.93 26.90
N GLU A 354 4.70 20.86 26.02
CA GLU A 354 3.80 21.42 25.02
C GLU A 354 4.45 21.40 23.63
N VAL A 355 3.76 20.84 22.64
CA VAL A 355 4.07 21.09 21.23
C VAL A 355 3.22 22.24 20.70
N ARG A 356 3.81 23.12 19.88
CA ARG A 356 3.13 24.31 19.35
C ARG A 356 3.47 24.56 17.89
N PHE A 357 2.44 24.90 17.11
CA PHE A 357 2.53 25.30 15.70
C PHE A 357 1.95 26.70 15.54
N THR A 358 2.80 27.66 15.18
CA THR A 358 2.41 29.06 15.01
C THR A 358 2.57 29.47 13.56
N LEU A 359 1.46 29.76 12.87
CA LEU A 359 1.52 30.36 11.53
C LEU A 359 2.11 31.77 11.65
N ARG A 360 3.12 32.05 10.83
CA ARG A 360 3.78 33.36 10.75
C ARG A 360 3.41 34.12 9.49
N ASN A 361 2.88 33.44 8.47
CA ASN A 361 2.48 34.03 7.20
C ASN A 361 0.95 34.13 7.08
N ALA A 362 0.40 35.33 7.31
CA ALA A 362 -1.04 35.60 7.24
C ALA A 362 -1.65 35.38 5.85
N SER A 363 -0.85 35.38 4.78
CA SER A 363 -1.37 35.12 3.42
C SER A 363 -1.79 33.66 3.20
N LEU A 364 -1.37 32.76 4.10
CA LEU A 364 -1.69 31.33 4.05
C LEU A 364 -2.84 30.94 4.99
N GLU A 365 -3.46 31.90 5.69
CA GLU A 365 -4.66 31.61 6.48
C GLU A 365 -5.78 31.08 5.58
N GLY A 366 -6.45 30.01 6.03
CA GLY A 366 -7.44 29.28 5.23
C GLY A 366 -6.86 28.24 4.28
N GLN A 367 -5.53 28.08 4.22
CA GLN A 367 -4.85 27.09 3.39
C GLN A 367 -3.82 26.26 4.18
N ALA A 368 -2.98 26.93 5.00
CA ALA A 368 -1.97 26.26 5.82
C ALA A 368 -2.64 25.37 6.87
N GLN A 369 -2.30 24.09 6.86
CA GLN A 369 -2.94 23.11 7.72
C GLN A 369 -1.92 22.26 8.47
N LEU A 370 -2.19 22.03 9.75
CA LEU A 370 -1.61 20.94 10.51
C LEU A 370 -2.50 19.72 10.35
N CYS A 371 -1.97 18.68 9.70
CA CYS A 371 -2.72 17.47 9.39
C CYS A 371 -2.60 16.45 10.52
N SER A 372 -1.39 16.22 11.03
CA SER A 372 -1.13 15.33 12.18
C SER A 372 0.10 15.79 12.98
N VAL A 373 0.14 15.45 14.27
CA VAL A 373 1.32 15.55 15.14
C VAL A 373 1.38 14.38 16.11
N GLU A 374 2.58 13.85 16.27
CA GLU A 374 2.95 12.76 17.15
C GLU A 374 4.26 13.11 17.86
N ILE A 375 4.38 12.69 19.12
CA ILE A 375 5.64 12.65 19.85
C ILE A 375 5.89 11.19 20.18
N LEU A 376 7.05 10.68 19.77
CA LEU A 376 7.53 9.34 20.09
C LEU A 376 8.79 9.43 20.93
N GLU A 377 8.93 8.55 21.91
CA GLU A 377 10.11 8.44 22.76
C GLU A 377 10.67 7.02 22.70
N PHE A 378 11.99 6.92 22.68
CA PHE A 378 12.70 5.69 22.38
C PHE A 378 13.79 5.39 23.41
N GLY A 379 13.98 4.10 23.68
CA GLY A 379 15.03 3.60 24.54
C GLY A 379 16.42 3.91 24.01
N SER A 380 17.44 3.62 24.81
CA SER A 380 18.82 3.67 24.34
C SER A 380 19.08 2.65 23.22
N GLU A 381 20.24 2.71 22.56
CA GLU A 381 20.59 1.75 21.48
C GLU A 381 20.62 0.28 21.95
N ASP A 382 20.76 0.03 23.26
CA ASP A 382 20.66 -1.31 23.85
C ASP A 382 19.21 -1.77 24.10
N GLU A 383 18.24 -0.86 23.96
CA GLU A 383 16.81 -1.07 24.23
C GLU A 383 15.93 -0.85 22.98
N PHE A 384 16.41 -0.11 21.98
CA PHE A 384 15.70 0.24 20.77
C PHE A 384 16.62 0.28 19.54
N HIS A 385 16.37 -0.58 18.55
CA HIS A 385 17.05 -0.53 17.26
C HIS A 385 16.34 0.42 16.28
N SER A 386 16.99 1.54 15.96
CA SER A 386 16.44 2.54 15.04
C SER A 386 16.90 2.38 13.58
N GLU A 387 17.93 1.57 13.34
CA GLU A 387 18.57 1.44 12.03
C GLU A 387 17.79 0.53 11.06
N PRO A 388 17.80 0.87 9.76
CA PRO A 388 17.21 0.01 8.75
C PRO A 388 17.81 -1.39 8.66
N GLY A 389 16.97 -2.37 8.32
CA GLY A 389 17.33 -3.77 8.15
C GLY A 389 17.26 -4.61 9.42
N TYR A 390 16.84 -4.04 10.55
CA TYR A 390 16.58 -4.79 11.77
C TYR A 390 15.10 -5.24 11.86
N TYR A 391 14.89 -6.54 11.99
CA TYR A 391 13.58 -7.16 12.12
C TYR A 391 13.38 -7.64 13.56
N GLY A 392 12.43 -7.03 14.26
CA GLY A 392 12.16 -7.25 15.67
C GLY A 392 10.68 -7.14 16.01
N LEU A 393 10.39 -6.75 17.25
CA LEU A 393 9.04 -6.46 17.73
C LEU A 393 8.96 -4.97 18.11
N PHE A 394 8.54 -4.15 17.15
CA PHE A 394 8.36 -2.71 17.36
C PHE A 394 6.92 -2.42 17.75
N PRO A 395 6.64 -1.72 18.85
CA PRO A 395 5.26 -1.39 19.21
C PRO A 395 4.67 -0.37 18.24
N SER A 396 3.38 -0.56 17.94
CA SER A 396 2.49 0.42 17.32
C SER A 396 1.23 0.55 18.19
N TYR A 397 0.63 1.72 18.21
CA TYR A 397 -0.49 2.04 19.09
C TYR A 397 -1.72 2.40 18.28
N THR A 398 -2.91 1.93 18.65
CA THR A 398 -4.17 2.40 18.05
C THR A 398 -4.56 3.77 18.62
N ASP A 399 -5.58 4.40 18.04
CA ASP A 399 -6.20 5.63 18.57
C ASP A 399 -6.82 5.45 19.97
N THR A 400 -7.16 4.22 20.34
CA THR A 400 -7.63 3.81 21.68
C THR A 400 -6.50 3.31 22.59
N ASN A 401 -5.24 3.45 22.15
CA ASN A 401 -4.03 3.07 22.88
C ASN A 401 -3.90 1.55 23.13
N HIS A 402 -4.44 0.72 22.24
CA HIS A 402 -4.09 -0.71 22.19
C HIS A 402 -2.75 -0.89 21.47
N THR A 403 -1.88 -1.72 22.05
CA THR A 403 -0.57 -2.02 21.45
C THR A 403 -0.67 -3.23 20.52
N ALA A 404 -0.18 -3.06 19.30
CA ALA A 404 0.21 -4.13 18.39
C ALA A 404 1.72 -4.05 18.14
N TYR A 405 2.28 -5.01 17.40
CA TYR A 405 3.68 -4.99 17.01
C TYR A 405 3.83 -5.13 15.50
N ARG A 406 4.89 -4.54 14.96
CA ARG A 406 5.28 -4.54 13.56
C ARG A 406 6.74 -4.99 13.38
N PRO A 407 7.15 -5.43 12.18
CA PRO A 407 8.43 -6.09 11.98
C PRO A 407 9.65 -5.17 12.01
N THR A 408 9.54 -3.93 11.56
CA THR A 408 10.67 -3.01 11.34
C THR A 408 10.36 -1.62 11.86
N ASN A 409 11.35 -0.81 12.28
CA ASN A 409 11.12 0.53 12.82
C ASN A 409 10.51 1.52 11.80
N ASP A 410 11.18 1.82 10.71
CA ASP A 410 10.71 2.81 9.71
C ASP A 410 11.04 2.35 8.27
N ASP A 411 11.30 1.05 8.07
CA ASP A 411 11.77 0.48 6.79
C ASP A 411 10.65 0.02 5.85
N CYS A 412 9.40 0.40 6.15
CA CYS A 412 8.24 -0.03 5.40
C CYS A 412 7.38 1.17 5.02
N VAL A 413 6.93 1.22 3.77
CA VAL A 413 5.96 2.22 3.29
C VAL A 413 4.62 2.16 4.04
N MET A 414 4.30 1.02 4.67
CA MET A 414 3.15 0.87 5.58
C MET A 414 3.32 1.64 6.90
N ARG A 415 4.57 1.96 7.27
CA ARG A 415 4.94 2.72 8.46
C ARG A 415 5.20 4.17 8.13
N GLN A 416 5.90 4.42 7.04
CA GLN A 416 6.24 5.75 6.57
C GLN A 416 5.96 5.87 5.07
N VAL A 417 4.92 6.59 4.70
CA VAL A 417 4.60 6.83 3.27
C VAL A 417 5.66 7.66 2.54
N THR A 418 6.66 8.20 3.22
CA THR A 418 7.82 8.86 2.61
C THR A 418 8.95 7.90 2.27
N THR A 419 8.89 6.63 2.71
CA THR A 419 9.85 5.60 2.31
C THR A 419 9.33 4.83 1.10
N PRO A 420 10.17 4.53 0.10
CA PRO A 420 9.70 3.89 -1.13
C PRO A 420 9.55 2.38 -1.01
N ASN A 421 10.08 1.73 0.04
CA ASN A 421 10.23 0.27 0.05
C ASN A 421 9.25 -0.41 0.98
N TYR A 422 8.86 -1.63 0.62
CA TYR A 422 8.33 -2.58 1.59
C TYR A 422 9.47 -3.13 2.44
N CYS A 423 9.20 -3.37 3.72
CA CYS A 423 10.05 -4.29 4.47
C CYS A 423 9.94 -5.71 3.87
N ASN A 424 10.92 -6.57 4.13
CA ASN A 424 10.97 -7.92 3.54
C ASN A 424 9.73 -8.76 3.88
N VAL A 425 9.09 -8.49 5.02
CA VAL A 425 7.83 -9.13 5.42
C VAL A 425 6.70 -8.74 4.46
N CYS A 426 6.55 -7.46 4.14
CA CYS A 426 5.55 -7.03 3.18
C CYS A 426 5.90 -7.51 1.75
N LEU A 427 7.16 -7.42 1.34
CA LEU A 427 7.62 -7.89 0.03
C LEU A 427 7.43 -9.40 -0.17
N GLU A 428 7.69 -10.22 0.83
CA GLU A 428 7.40 -11.66 0.80
C GLU A 428 5.90 -11.93 0.61
N GLY A 429 5.04 -11.13 1.23
CA GLY A 429 3.60 -11.19 1.02
C GLY A 429 3.22 -10.83 -0.42
N MET A 430 3.88 -9.83 -1.01
CA MET A 430 3.71 -9.46 -2.43
C MET A 430 4.02 -10.65 -3.34
N TRP A 431 5.17 -11.30 -3.14
CA TRP A 431 5.54 -12.50 -3.90
C TRP A 431 4.51 -13.64 -3.77
N ASN A 432 4.08 -13.95 -2.55
CA ASN A 432 3.11 -15.03 -2.31
C ASN A 432 1.78 -14.77 -3.01
N ASN A 433 1.25 -13.54 -2.91
CA ASN A 433 -0.03 -13.19 -3.53
C ASN A 433 0.07 -13.16 -5.06
N LEU A 434 1.07 -12.49 -5.63
CA LEU A 434 1.21 -12.41 -7.09
C LEU A 434 1.46 -13.79 -7.74
N LEU A 435 2.30 -14.63 -7.13
CA LEU A 435 2.55 -15.99 -7.64
C LEU A 435 1.35 -16.93 -7.48
N SER A 436 0.42 -16.62 -6.57
CA SER A 436 -0.83 -17.39 -6.45
C SER A 436 -1.76 -17.20 -7.65
N GLU A 437 -1.63 -16.08 -8.36
CA GLU A 437 -2.49 -15.68 -9.48
C GLU A 437 -1.96 -16.10 -10.86
N ILE A 438 -0.68 -16.46 -10.96
CA ILE A 438 -0.02 -16.73 -12.25
C ILE A 438 0.59 -18.14 -12.31
N SER A 439 1.02 -18.53 -13.50
CA SER A 439 1.85 -19.71 -13.80
C SER A 439 3.24 -19.26 -14.22
N LEU A 440 4.29 -19.90 -13.69
CA LEU A 440 5.68 -19.66 -14.11
C LEU A 440 5.96 -20.08 -15.57
N ILE A 441 5.05 -20.87 -16.16
CA ILE A 441 5.13 -21.33 -17.55
C ILE A 441 4.03 -20.61 -18.34
N ASP A 442 4.42 -19.77 -19.30
CA ASP A 442 3.51 -19.04 -20.18
C ASP A 442 2.95 -19.96 -21.27
N ASN A 443 3.81 -20.75 -21.93
CA ASN A 443 3.39 -21.66 -23.00
C ASN A 443 4.45 -22.73 -23.29
N VAL A 444 4.05 -23.81 -23.96
CA VAL A 444 4.97 -24.74 -24.63
C VAL A 444 4.64 -24.76 -26.12
N THR A 445 5.65 -24.52 -26.94
CA THR A 445 5.53 -24.53 -28.40
C THR A 445 6.39 -25.62 -29.01
N GLU A 446 6.01 -26.08 -30.21
CA GLU A 446 6.79 -27.05 -30.98
C GLU A 446 7.23 -26.47 -32.32
N SER A 447 8.45 -26.81 -32.75
CA SER A 447 9.00 -26.45 -34.05
C SER A 447 9.77 -27.61 -34.67
N CYS A 448 9.96 -27.57 -35.99
CA CYS A 448 10.66 -28.59 -36.75
C CYS A 448 11.82 -28.00 -37.55
N SER A 449 12.97 -28.68 -37.51
CA SER A 449 14.12 -28.42 -38.38
C SER A 449 14.67 -29.74 -38.90
N GLY A 450 14.37 -30.06 -40.16
CA GLY A 450 14.65 -31.39 -40.71
C GLY A 450 13.84 -32.46 -39.98
N SER A 451 14.49 -33.53 -39.51
CA SER A 451 13.86 -34.59 -38.71
C SER A 451 13.86 -34.31 -37.20
N THR A 452 14.32 -33.14 -36.77
CA THR A 452 14.40 -32.78 -35.35
C THR A 452 13.21 -31.94 -34.95
N LYS A 453 12.44 -32.42 -33.97
CA LYS A 453 11.37 -31.68 -33.31
C LYS A 453 11.92 -31.05 -32.03
N THR A 454 11.67 -29.76 -31.85
CA THR A 454 12.08 -29.01 -30.65
C THR A 454 10.85 -28.51 -29.94
N LEU A 455 10.74 -28.84 -28.65
CA LEU A 455 9.78 -28.23 -27.74
C LEU A 455 10.47 -27.09 -27.00
N THR A 456 9.78 -25.96 -26.87
CA THR A 456 10.29 -24.79 -26.15
C THR A 456 9.25 -24.29 -25.18
N ALA A 457 9.61 -24.28 -23.89
CA ALA A 457 8.82 -23.65 -22.84
C ALA A 457 9.16 -22.15 -22.79
N SER A 458 8.14 -21.32 -22.97
CA SER A 458 8.18 -19.88 -22.68
C SER A 458 7.85 -19.71 -21.20
N LEU A 459 8.74 -19.08 -20.45
CA LEU A 459 8.63 -18.92 -19.01
C LEU A 459 8.57 -17.44 -18.65
N VAL A 460 8.00 -17.15 -17.49
CA VAL A 460 8.07 -15.81 -16.90
C VAL A 460 9.55 -15.45 -16.71
N PRO A 461 10.01 -14.26 -17.14
CA PRO A 461 11.42 -13.92 -17.17
C PRO A 461 11.95 -13.55 -15.77
N LEU A 462 12.15 -14.58 -14.94
CA LEU A 462 12.71 -14.53 -13.58
C LEU A 462 14.10 -15.18 -13.52
N ALA A 463 14.86 -14.92 -12.46
CA ALA A 463 16.22 -15.42 -12.28
C ALA A 463 17.12 -15.11 -13.50
N TYR A 464 17.81 -16.12 -14.04
CA TYR A 464 18.69 -15.96 -15.20
C TYR A 464 17.98 -15.60 -16.51
N LEU A 465 16.64 -15.56 -16.53
CA LEU A 465 15.84 -15.16 -17.69
C LEU A 465 15.48 -13.67 -17.71
N ARG A 466 15.81 -12.91 -16.65
CA ARG A 466 15.59 -11.46 -16.61
C ARG A 466 16.43 -10.75 -17.66
N THR A 467 15.87 -9.68 -18.23
CA THR A 467 16.63 -8.73 -19.07
C THR A 467 17.43 -7.74 -18.22
N GLU A 468 16.83 -7.30 -17.12
CA GLU A 468 17.44 -6.39 -16.15
C GLU A 468 17.72 -7.13 -14.84
N PRO A 469 18.97 -7.10 -14.34
CA PRO A 469 19.32 -7.77 -13.09
C PRO A 469 18.68 -7.07 -11.89
N VAL A 470 18.32 -7.86 -10.88
CA VAL A 470 17.82 -7.37 -9.58
C VAL A 470 18.81 -7.72 -8.48
N SER A 471 18.70 -7.07 -7.32
CA SER A 471 19.57 -7.36 -6.16
C SER A 471 19.26 -8.68 -5.45
N ALA A 472 18.05 -9.22 -5.64
CA ALA A 472 17.62 -10.48 -5.04
C ALA A 472 18.38 -11.68 -5.62
N GLU A 473 18.73 -12.64 -4.77
CA GLU A 473 19.24 -13.94 -5.23
C GLU A 473 18.07 -14.80 -5.70
N GLU A 474 18.11 -15.25 -6.95
CA GLU A 474 17.01 -15.98 -7.56
C GLU A 474 17.51 -17.26 -8.24
N SER A 475 16.66 -18.28 -8.28
CA SER A 475 16.91 -19.49 -9.03
C SER A 475 15.64 -20.03 -9.68
N LEU A 476 15.82 -20.67 -10.83
CA LEU A 476 14.75 -21.31 -11.57
C LEU A 476 15.22 -22.71 -11.99
N THR A 477 14.55 -23.73 -11.48
CA THR A 477 14.84 -25.14 -11.78
C THR A 477 13.83 -25.65 -12.79
N ILE A 478 14.31 -26.26 -13.88
CA ILE A 478 13.46 -26.81 -14.95
C ILE A 478 13.72 -28.30 -15.10
N ALA A 479 12.66 -29.10 -15.14
CA ALA A 479 12.73 -30.52 -15.44
C ALA A 479 11.74 -30.89 -16.54
N TRP A 480 12.17 -31.77 -17.45
CA TRP A 480 11.33 -32.32 -18.51
C TRP A 480 11.11 -33.80 -18.31
N THR A 481 9.88 -34.24 -18.47
CA THR A 481 9.52 -35.66 -18.58
C THR A 481 8.80 -35.91 -19.89
N LYS A 482 9.01 -37.09 -20.46
CA LYS A 482 8.28 -37.64 -21.59
C LYS A 482 7.64 -38.94 -21.14
N ASP A 483 6.31 -39.03 -21.24
CA ASP A 483 5.53 -40.20 -20.83
C ASP A 483 5.83 -40.64 -19.38
N GLY A 484 6.11 -39.66 -18.50
CA GLY A 484 6.48 -39.87 -17.10
C GLY A 484 7.95 -40.21 -16.85
N VAL A 485 8.79 -40.31 -17.88
CA VAL A 485 10.23 -40.61 -17.77
C VAL A 485 11.04 -39.32 -18.00
N ALA A 486 12.05 -39.06 -17.17
CA ALA A 486 12.90 -37.88 -17.33
C ALA A 486 13.59 -37.85 -18.71
N VAL A 487 13.59 -36.69 -19.36
CA VAL A 487 14.33 -36.46 -20.60
C VAL A 487 15.80 -36.24 -20.24
N ALA A 488 16.69 -37.07 -20.80
CA ALA A 488 18.13 -36.97 -20.53
C ALA A 488 18.68 -35.60 -20.93
N ASP A 489 19.61 -35.07 -20.13
CA ASP A 489 20.32 -33.79 -20.36
C ASP A 489 19.41 -32.56 -20.53
N ALA A 490 18.14 -32.65 -20.14
CA ALA A 490 17.16 -31.56 -20.23
C ALA A 490 17.01 -30.73 -18.93
N ASN A 491 17.81 -31.03 -17.90
CA ASN A 491 17.77 -30.29 -16.64
C ASN A 491 18.15 -28.82 -16.88
N ASN A 492 17.33 -27.91 -16.37
CA ASN A 492 17.47 -26.47 -16.52
C ASN A 492 17.51 -25.98 -17.97
N GLN A 493 16.97 -26.76 -18.91
CA GLN A 493 16.80 -26.34 -20.31
C GLN A 493 15.39 -25.82 -20.53
N THR A 494 15.25 -24.67 -21.19
CA THR A 494 13.96 -24.15 -21.66
C THR A 494 13.49 -24.85 -22.94
N SER A 495 14.32 -25.69 -23.54
CA SER A 495 13.96 -26.46 -24.73
C SER A 495 14.52 -27.88 -24.71
N VAL A 496 13.80 -28.79 -25.34
CA VAL A 496 14.24 -30.17 -25.57
C VAL A 496 14.09 -30.51 -27.04
N SER A 497 15.08 -31.20 -27.61
CA SER A 497 15.10 -31.56 -29.02
C SER A 497 15.21 -33.07 -29.19
N LEU A 498 14.36 -33.65 -30.04
CA LEU A 498 14.24 -35.09 -30.26
C LEU A 498 14.13 -35.38 -31.76
N VAL A 499 14.62 -36.56 -32.18
CA VAL A 499 14.77 -36.90 -33.60
C VAL A 499 13.73 -37.94 -34.02
N GLY A 500 13.07 -37.70 -35.16
CA GLY A 500 12.17 -38.64 -35.81
C GLY A 500 10.94 -39.01 -34.96
N THR A 501 10.51 -40.27 -35.04
CA THR A 501 9.31 -40.76 -34.33
C THR A 501 9.48 -40.82 -32.82
N GLU A 502 10.71 -40.73 -32.30
CA GLU A 502 10.98 -40.64 -30.86
C GLU A 502 10.50 -39.32 -30.26
N ALA A 503 10.14 -38.32 -31.07
CA ALA A 503 9.54 -37.08 -30.58
C ALA A 503 8.07 -37.25 -30.14
N VAL A 504 7.34 -38.27 -30.62
CA VAL A 504 5.92 -38.48 -30.28
C VAL A 504 5.79 -38.92 -28.83
N GLY A 505 4.87 -38.29 -28.08
CA GLY A 505 4.61 -38.58 -26.67
C GLY A 505 4.04 -37.38 -25.91
N VAL A 506 3.79 -37.58 -24.62
CA VAL A 506 3.29 -36.55 -23.72
C VAL A 506 4.43 -35.99 -22.90
N TYR A 507 4.73 -34.71 -23.10
CA TYR A 507 5.78 -34.01 -22.38
C TYR A 507 5.20 -33.24 -21.23
N THR A 508 5.86 -33.27 -20.08
CA THR A 508 5.57 -32.35 -18.97
C THR A 508 6.83 -31.60 -18.62
N VAL A 509 6.75 -30.27 -18.69
CA VAL A 509 7.75 -29.37 -18.14
C VAL A 509 7.32 -28.95 -16.74
N SER A 510 8.25 -29.05 -15.80
CA SER A 510 8.10 -28.65 -14.40
C SER A 510 9.08 -27.54 -14.10
N VAL A 511 8.58 -26.45 -13.51
CA VAL A 511 9.37 -25.28 -13.15
C VAL A 511 9.17 -24.97 -11.67
N GLU A 512 10.27 -24.76 -10.96
CA GLU A 512 10.29 -24.27 -9.58
C GLU A 512 11.11 -22.99 -9.49
N TYR A 513 10.56 -21.99 -8.81
CA TYR A 513 11.19 -20.70 -8.58
C TYR A 513 11.53 -20.50 -7.10
N ALA A 514 12.68 -19.90 -6.82
CA ALA A 514 13.06 -19.47 -5.47
C ALA A 514 13.74 -18.11 -5.53
N THR A 515 13.53 -17.30 -4.50
CA THR A 515 14.13 -15.98 -4.30
C THR A 515 14.54 -15.80 -2.84
N SER A 516 15.62 -15.05 -2.57
CA SER A 516 16.02 -14.66 -1.21
C SER A 516 15.01 -13.77 -0.49
N GLU A 517 14.06 -13.19 -1.24
CA GLU A 517 12.98 -12.33 -0.73
C GLU A 517 11.81 -13.12 -0.14
N VAL A 518 11.86 -14.46 -0.18
CA VAL A 518 10.83 -15.34 0.38
C VAL A 518 11.49 -16.43 1.25
N ARG A 519 11.30 -16.34 2.56
CA ARG A 519 11.63 -17.35 3.57
C ARG A 519 10.45 -18.26 3.88
N THR A 520 9.22 -17.77 3.72
CA THR A 520 7.98 -18.53 3.93
C THR A 520 7.07 -18.48 2.72
N ARG A 521 6.79 -19.66 2.17
CA ARG A 521 5.79 -19.88 1.12
C ARG A 521 4.46 -20.20 1.78
N ASP A 522 3.43 -19.38 1.53
CA ASP A 522 2.08 -19.65 2.01
C ASP A 522 1.59 -21.00 1.47
N LYS A 523 1.93 -21.28 0.21
CA LYS A 523 1.77 -22.59 -0.41
C LYS A 523 2.90 -22.89 -1.41
N GLU A 524 3.42 -24.11 -1.36
CA GLU A 524 4.49 -24.56 -2.26
C GLU A 524 4.08 -24.51 -3.75
N GLU A 525 2.81 -24.71 -4.06
CA GLU A 525 2.33 -24.68 -5.45
C GLU A 525 2.37 -23.29 -6.11
N TYR A 526 2.44 -22.20 -5.34
CA TYR A 526 2.55 -20.85 -5.92
C TYR A 526 3.91 -20.68 -6.62
N PHE A 527 4.94 -21.30 -6.08
CA PHE A 527 6.32 -21.24 -6.59
C PHE A 527 6.65 -22.37 -7.57
N ARG A 528 5.64 -23.14 -7.99
CA ARG A 528 5.80 -24.29 -8.88
C ARG A 528 4.75 -24.28 -9.99
N ALA A 529 5.18 -24.63 -11.20
CA ALA A 529 4.29 -24.78 -12.35
C ALA A 529 4.61 -26.06 -13.12
N ASN A 530 3.56 -26.73 -13.61
CA ASN A 530 3.67 -27.88 -14.50
C ASN A 530 2.80 -27.62 -15.71
N MET A 531 3.32 -27.85 -16.92
CA MET A 531 2.55 -27.78 -18.15
C MET A 531 2.79 -29.03 -18.99
N THR A 532 1.70 -29.61 -19.49
CA THR A 532 1.74 -30.81 -20.32
C THR A 532 1.48 -30.44 -21.78
N HIS A 533 2.28 -30.97 -22.69
CA HIS A 533 2.15 -30.79 -24.15
C HIS A 533 2.21 -32.15 -24.85
N GLU A 534 1.24 -32.42 -25.72
CA GLU A 534 1.17 -33.67 -26.48
C GLU A 534 1.75 -33.46 -27.89
N VAL A 535 2.82 -34.19 -28.20
CA VAL A 535 3.38 -34.25 -29.55
C VAL A 535 2.74 -35.41 -30.30
N LYS A 536 1.90 -35.09 -31.28
CA LYS A 536 1.08 -36.09 -32.01
C LYS A 536 1.81 -36.77 -33.17
N GLU A 537 2.75 -36.06 -33.77
CA GLU A 537 3.55 -36.55 -34.90
C GLU A 537 4.97 -35.99 -34.84
N GLY A 538 5.90 -36.67 -35.51
CA GLY A 538 7.27 -36.19 -35.68
C GLY A 538 7.36 -34.99 -36.63
N CYS A 539 8.58 -34.62 -36.96
CA CYS A 539 8.87 -33.99 -38.25
C CYS A 539 9.08 -35.11 -39.29
#